data_AF-A0A962V9D2-F1
#
_entry.id   AF-A0A962V9D2-F1
#
_cell.length_a   1.000
_cell.length_b   1.000
_cell.length_c   1.000
_cell.angle_alpha   90.00
_cell.angle_beta   90.00
_cell.angle_gamma   90.00
#
_symmetry.space_group_name_H-M   'P 1'
#
loop_
_entity.id
_entity.type
_entity.pdbx_description
1 polymer ?
#
loop_
_entity_poly.entity_id
_entity_poly.type
_entity_poly.pdbx_seq_one_letter_code
_entity_poly.pdbx_strand_id
1 'polypeptide(L)'
;MKTLTPYLADINALTTTTKTGEKKDDAYIHPKLKNLGCVSLVLIREAVAPVVFRNAEQEITDIEWLDDLYVRAVPNKFKYIERGRGLQILRALGVGGNLPQNKTILYKGQAPSAAFDLNALVFGDSANQDNRVLPVRAAVNYSDALSLLPKDQCVDETFHNRAMEDGTLFDAESKKNSDNLFTRHFIKPGTLMVQVLSTR
;
A
#
# COMPACT_ATOMS: atom_id res chain seq x y z
N MET A 1 -16.52 16.06 -15.17
CA MET A 1 -15.97 16.21 -13.81
C MET A 1 -17.05 16.38 -12.73
N LYS A 2 -18.10 17.21 -12.91
CA LYS A 2 -19.16 17.42 -11.90
C LYS A 2 -20.00 16.19 -11.52
N THR A 3 -20.00 15.15 -12.34
CA THR A 3 -20.85 13.94 -12.17
C THR A 3 -20.44 13.06 -11.00
N LEU A 4 -19.14 13.07 -10.63
CA LEU A 4 -18.63 12.25 -9.52
C LEU A 4 -18.67 12.98 -8.18
N THR A 5 -18.85 14.31 -8.18
CA THR A 5 -18.82 15.15 -6.98
C THR A 5 -19.76 14.70 -5.86
N PRO A 6 -20.99 14.22 -6.11
CA PRO A 6 -21.86 13.70 -5.05
C PRO A 6 -21.34 12.42 -4.38
N TYR A 7 -20.47 11.66 -5.06
CA TYR A 7 -19.89 10.41 -4.59
C TYR A 7 -18.49 10.58 -4.00
N LEU A 8 -17.86 11.74 -4.22
CA LEU A 8 -16.64 12.15 -3.54
C LEU A 8 -17.05 12.63 -2.15
N ALA A 9 -17.17 11.70 -1.22
CA ALA A 9 -17.58 11.97 0.15
C ALA A 9 -16.74 13.11 0.77
N ASP A 10 -17.38 14.23 1.07
CA ASP A 10 -16.79 15.33 1.84
C ASP A 10 -16.54 14.84 3.26
N ILE A 11 -15.28 14.84 3.69
CA ILE A 11 -14.88 14.38 5.01
C ILE A 11 -15.61 15.12 6.14
N ASN A 12 -15.99 16.38 5.90
CA ASN A 12 -16.74 17.20 6.87
C ASN A 12 -18.19 16.72 7.06
N ALA A 13 -18.71 15.90 6.13
CA ALA A 13 -20.07 15.37 6.17
C ALA A 13 -20.14 13.90 6.61
N LEU A 14 -19.00 13.26 6.93
CA LEU A 14 -18.91 11.83 7.26
C LEU A 14 -19.18 11.51 8.73
N THR A 15 -19.14 12.51 9.60
CA THR A 15 -19.39 12.34 11.04
C THR A 15 -20.67 13.01 11.47
N THR A 16 -21.21 12.55 12.59
CA THR A 16 -22.28 13.20 13.32
C THR A 16 -21.92 13.18 14.80
N THR A 17 -22.52 14.07 15.57
CA THR A 17 -22.20 14.22 16.99
C THR A 17 -23.40 13.87 17.83
N THR A 18 -23.24 12.94 18.77
CA THR A 18 -24.23 12.65 19.81
C THR A 18 -23.82 13.38 21.09
N LYS A 19 -24.72 14.17 21.68
CA LYS A 19 -24.49 14.73 23.01
C LYS A 19 -24.61 13.61 24.05
N THR A 20 -23.55 13.38 24.80
CA THR A 20 -23.46 12.35 25.85
C THR A 20 -23.65 12.93 27.25
N GLY A 21 -23.85 14.24 27.39
CA GLY A 21 -24.11 14.92 28.67
C GLY A 21 -24.74 16.31 28.52
N GLU A 22 -24.87 17.03 29.65
CA GLU A 22 -25.45 18.39 29.72
C GLU A 22 -24.46 19.50 29.31
N LYS A 23 -23.16 19.26 29.45
CA LYS A 23 -22.12 20.22 29.07
C LYS A 23 -21.91 20.23 27.56
N LYS A 24 -21.63 21.43 27.02
CA LYS A 24 -21.45 21.66 25.58
C LYS A 24 -20.29 20.85 24.97
N ASP A 25 -19.32 20.48 25.80
CA ASP A 25 -18.10 19.75 25.40
C ASP A 25 -18.23 18.22 25.53
N ASP A 26 -19.32 17.70 26.12
CA ASP A 26 -19.60 16.27 26.22
C ASP A 26 -20.29 15.76 24.95
N ALA A 27 -19.55 15.82 23.84
CA ALA A 27 -20.05 15.46 22.52
C ALA A 27 -19.22 14.31 21.94
N TYR A 28 -19.87 13.16 21.69
CA TYR A 28 -19.24 12.02 21.03
C TYR A 28 -19.39 12.15 19.52
N ILE A 29 -18.26 12.31 18.83
CA ILE A 29 -18.22 12.34 17.36
C ILE A 29 -18.12 10.90 16.86
N HIS A 30 -19.05 10.48 16.02
CA HIS A 30 -19.10 9.15 15.44
C HIS A 30 -19.44 9.19 13.95
N PRO A 31 -19.18 8.11 13.18
CA PRO A 31 -19.62 8.03 11.80
C PRO A 31 -21.12 8.27 11.67
N LYS A 32 -21.51 9.03 10.64
CA LYS A 32 -22.92 9.35 10.35
C LYS A 32 -23.73 8.10 9.96
N LEU A 33 -23.06 7.12 9.34
CA LEU A 33 -23.63 5.83 8.97
C LEU A 33 -23.02 4.73 9.84
N LYS A 34 -23.85 3.80 10.32
CA LYS A 34 -23.39 2.62 11.06
C LYS A 34 -22.65 1.68 10.11
N ASN A 35 -21.50 1.14 10.53
CA ASN A 35 -20.83 0.05 9.83
C ASN A 35 -21.65 -1.24 10.06
N LEU A 36 -22.34 -1.74 9.03
CA LEU A 36 -23.31 -2.84 9.15
C LEU A 36 -22.78 -4.19 8.64
N GLY A 37 -21.50 -4.30 8.27
CA GLY A 37 -20.91 -5.57 7.87
C GLY A 37 -19.50 -5.45 7.28
N CYS A 38 -18.87 -6.60 6.99
CA CYS A 38 -17.63 -6.65 6.24
C CYS A 38 -17.91 -6.94 4.76
N VAL A 39 -17.19 -6.26 3.88
CA VAL A 39 -17.17 -6.55 2.44
C VAL A 39 -15.83 -7.19 2.14
N SER A 40 -15.85 -8.41 1.60
CA SER A 40 -14.66 -9.11 1.10
C SER A 40 -14.69 -9.13 -0.42
N LEU A 41 -13.63 -8.60 -1.03
CA LEU A 41 -13.42 -8.59 -2.47
C LEU A 41 -12.29 -9.56 -2.79
N VAL A 42 -12.59 -10.57 -3.59
CA VAL A 42 -11.57 -11.48 -4.16
C VAL A 42 -11.12 -10.88 -5.48
N LEU A 43 -9.82 -10.66 -5.60
CA LEU A 43 -9.17 -10.09 -6.78
C LEU A 43 -8.26 -11.13 -7.42
N ILE A 44 -8.27 -11.17 -8.75
CA ILE A 44 -7.23 -11.80 -9.55
C ILE A 44 -6.39 -10.67 -10.13
N ARG A 45 -5.09 -10.71 -9.87
CA ARG A 45 -4.11 -9.76 -10.39
C ARG A 45 -3.25 -10.45 -11.43
N GLU A 46 -3.02 -9.76 -12.53
CA GLU A 46 -2.14 -10.23 -13.60
C GLU A 46 -0.84 -9.41 -13.59
N ALA A 47 0.30 -10.10 -13.64
CA ALA A 47 1.56 -9.49 -14.00
C ALA A 47 1.53 -9.16 -15.51
N VAL A 48 1.30 -7.90 -15.89
CA VAL A 48 1.25 -7.50 -17.31
C VAL A 48 2.64 -7.25 -17.93
N ALA A 49 3.65 -7.12 -17.08
CA ALA A 49 5.06 -6.93 -17.43
C ALA A 49 5.92 -7.68 -16.38
N PRO A 50 7.22 -7.89 -16.60
CA PRO A 50 8.07 -8.54 -15.60
C PRO A 50 8.01 -7.82 -14.25
N VAL A 51 7.64 -8.54 -13.17
CA VAL A 51 7.48 -7.97 -11.81
C VAL A 51 8.49 -8.56 -10.86
N VAL A 52 8.99 -7.74 -9.92
CA VAL A 52 9.87 -8.20 -8.83
C VAL A 52 9.29 -7.81 -7.48
N PHE A 53 9.08 -8.78 -6.60
CA PHE A 53 8.65 -8.56 -5.22
C PHE A 53 9.78 -8.84 -4.22
N ARG A 54 10.59 -7.82 -3.96
CA ARG A 54 11.76 -7.94 -3.06
C ARG A 54 11.43 -7.71 -1.59
N ASN A 55 11.93 -8.53 -0.68
CA ASN A 55 12.19 -8.15 0.71
C ASN A 55 13.62 -7.58 0.84
N ALA A 56 13.95 -6.94 1.98
CA ALA A 56 15.24 -6.27 2.16
C ALA A 56 16.47 -7.16 1.88
N GLU A 57 16.33 -8.48 1.99
CA GLU A 57 17.39 -9.48 1.82
C GLU A 57 17.11 -10.53 0.73
N GLN A 58 15.88 -10.66 0.24
CA GLN A 58 15.48 -11.71 -0.71
C GLN A 58 14.70 -11.12 -1.90
N GLU A 59 15.01 -11.57 -3.12
CA GLU A 59 14.46 -10.97 -4.33
C GLU A 59 13.01 -11.33 -4.63
N ILE A 60 12.57 -12.53 -4.24
CA ILE A 60 11.18 -12.97 -4.35
C ILE A 60 10.72 -13.47 -3.00
N THR A 61 9.59 -12.94 -2.53
CA THR A 61 8.83 -13.56 -1.45
C THR A 61 8.13 -14.80 -1.95
N ASP A 62 8.31 -15.92 -1.26
CA ASP A 62 7.64 -17.18 -1.54
C ASP A 62 6.92 -17.73 -0.30
N ILE A 63 6.13 -18.76 -0.55
CA ILE A 63 5.50 -19.57 0.48
C ILE A 63 5.47 -21.02 0.01
N GLU A 64 5.80 -21.94 0.91
CA GLU A 64 5.61 -23.36 0.69
C GLU A 64 4.16 -23.73 0.99
N TRP A 65 3.53 -24.43 0.08
CA TRP A 65 2.22 -25.01 0.28
C TRP A 65 2.21 -26.43 -0.25
N LEU A 66 1.99 -27.40 0.65
CA LEU A 66 2.24 -28.81 0.40
C LEU A 66 3.72 -29.01 -0.01
N ASP A 67 3.97 -29.60 -1.18
CA ASP A 67 5.31 -29.90 -1.70
C ASP A 67 5.78 -28.87 -2.75
N ASP A 68 4.99 -27.81 -2.99
CA ASP A 68 5.26 -26.80 -4.01
C ASP A 68 5.55 -25.42 -3.42
N LEU A 69 6.44 -24.67 -4.09
CA LEU A 69 6.70 -23.26 -3.80
C LEU A 69 5.82 -22.37 -4.66
N TYR A 70 5.20 -21.37 -4.05
CA TYR A 70 4.39 -20.37 -4.74
C TYR A 70 4.99 -18.98 -4.59
N VAL A 71 4.76 -18.13 -5.59
CA VAL A 71 5.11 -16.71 -5.49
C VAL A 71 4.13 -16.06 -4.53
N ARG A 72 4.67 -15.45 -3.48
CA ARG A 72 3.92 -14.66 -2.51
C ARG A 72 4.23 -13.19 -2.74
N ALA A 73 3.26 -12.32 -2.55
CA ALA A 73 3.49 -10.88 -2.48
C ALA A 73 2.80 -10.31 -1.26
N VAL A 74 3.60 -9.75 -0.34
CA VAL A 74 3.08 -9.18 0.90
C VAL A 74 2.19 -7.96 0.64
N PRO A 75 1.15 -7.72 1.47
CA PRO A 75 0.21 -6.60 1.35
C PRO A 75 0.79 -5.26 0.94
N ASN A 76 1.94 -4.90 1.54
CA ASN A 76 2.59 -3.60 1.35
C ASN A 76 3.05 -3.37 -0.10
N LYS A 77 3.30 -4.42 -0.89
CA LYS A 77 3.68 -4.30 -2.30
C LYS A 77 2.54 -3.73 -3.16
N PHE A 78 1.29 -3.91 -2.74
CA PHE A 78 0.11 -3.37 -3.43
C PHE A 78 -0.39 -2.11 -2.74
N LYS A 79 -0.56 -2.17 -1.41
CA LYS A 79 -1.21 -1.14 -0.61
C LYS A 79 -0.60 0.25 -0.83
N TYR A 80 0.73 0.38 -0.83
CA TYR A 80 1.38 1.69 -0.98
C TYR A 80 1.26 2.27 -2.38
N ILE A 81 1.32 1.41 -3.41
CA ILE A 81 1.17 1.82 -4.81
C ILE A 81 -0.27 2.29 -5.06
N GLU A 82 -1.25 1.53 -4.59
CA GLU A 82 -2.67 1.86 -4.71
C GLU A 82 -3.02 3.13 -3.93
N ARG A 83 -2.48 3.29 -2.70
CA ARG A 83 -2.60 4.53 -1.95
C ARG A 83 -2.00 5.71 -2.72
N GLY A 84 -0.83 5.57 -3.31
CA GLY A 84 -0.22 6.62 -4.13
C GLY A 84 -1.10 6.99 -5.33
N ARG A 85 -1.67 5.99 -6.01
CA ARG A 85 -2.57 6.20 -7.16
C ARG A 85 -3.89 6.86 -6.75
N GLY A 86 -4.48 6.44 -5.63
CA GLY A 86 -5.67 7.06 -5.05
C GLY A 86 -5.46 8.54 -4.76
N LEU A 87 -4.31 8.90 -4.17
CA LEU A 87 -3.95 10.30 -3.91
C LEU A 87 -3.83 11.12 -5.21
N GLN A 88 -3.19 10.56 -6.25
CA GLN A 88 -3.10 11.21 -7.56
C GLN A 88 -4.48 11.49 -8.16
N ILE A 89 -5.40 10.52 -8.06
CA ILE A 89 -6.78 10.66 -8.55
C ILE A 89 -7.51 11.76 -7.77
N LEU A 90 -7.47 11.73 -6.43
CA LEU A 90 -8.15 12.73 -5.60
C LEU A 90 -7.62 14.15 -5.86
N ARG A 91 -6.30 14.30 -6.06
CA ARG A 91 -5.68 15.59 -6.42
C ARG A 91 -6.11 16.06 -7.81
N ALA A 92 -6.14 15.16 -8.80
CA ALA A 92 -6.63 15.48 -10.13
C ALA A 92 -8.12 15.89 -10.14
N LEU A 93 -8.90 15.42 -9.16
CA LEU A 93 -10.30 15.78 -8.94
C LEU A 93 -10.50 17.01 -8.04
N GLY A 94 -9.43 17.57 -7.46
CA GLY A 94 -9.49 18.75 -6.58
C GLY A 94 -10.11 18.49 -5.20
N VAL A 95 -10.15 17.23 -4.75
CA VAL A 95 -10.81 16.81 -3.48
C VAL A 95 -9.87 16.08 -2.52
N GLY A 96 -8.57 16.03 -2.81
CA GLY A 96 -7.56 15.33 -2.01
C GLY A 96 -6.73 16.25 -1.11
N GLY A 97 -5.98 15.64 -0.19
CA GLY A 97 -5.06 16.37 0.69
C GLY A 97 -3.89 16.97 -0.10
N ASN A 98 -3.52 18.20 0.28
CA ASN A 98 -2.45 18.95 -0.40
C ASN A 98 -1.06 18.62 0.15
N LEU A 99 -0.99 17.89 1.26
CA LEU A 99 0.28 17.55 1.91
C LEU A 99 0.98 16.34 1.28
N PRO A 100 2.33 16.29 1.31
CA PRO A 100 3.11 15.14 0.83
C PRO A 100 2.77 13.83 1.55
N GLN A 101 2.91 12.71 0.84
CA GLN A 101 2.72 11.37 1.40
C GLN A 101 3.86 11.04 2.39
N ASN A 102 3.55 10.35 3.50
CA ASN A 102 4.47 9.80 4.51
C ASN A 102 5.11 10.76 5.52
N LYS A 103 4.77 12.06 5.54
CA LYS A 103 5.18 13.02 6.59
C LYS A 103 4.14 14.11 6.81
N THR A 104 2.94 13.71 7.17
CA THR A 104 1.83 14.63 7.35
C THR A 104 1.99 15.38 8.68
N ILE A 105 2.23 16.69 8.60
CA ILE A 105 2.30 17.58 9.77
C ILE A 105 1.14 18.57 9.65
N LEU A 106 0.26 18.56 10.65
CA LEU A 106 -0.83 19.53 10.79
C LEU A 106 -0.34 20.71 11.59
N TYR A 107 -0.14 21.84 10.94
CA TYR A 107 0.21 23.08 11.62
C TYR A 107 -1.00 23.71 12.31
N LYS A 108 -0.75 24.52 13.35
CA LYS A 108 -1.80 25.21 14.10
C LYS A 108 -2.66 26.07 13.16
N GLY A 109 -3.98 25.86 13.21
CA GLY A 109 -4.96 26.56 12.36
C GLY A 109 -5.25 25.91 11.01
N GLN A 110 -4.54 24.83 10.63
CA GLN A 110 -4.90 24.04 9.45
C GLN A 110 -6.08 23.12 9.74
N ALA A 111 -6.99 23.03 8.78
CA ALA A 111 -8.08 22.07 8.84
C ALA A 111 -7.53 20.63 8.69
N PRO A 112 -8.10 19.63 9.39
CA PRO A 112 -7.73 18.23 9.21
C PRO A 112 -7.85 17.75 7.75
N SER A 113 -8.76 18.32 6.97
CA SER A 113 -8.93 18.06 5.54
C SER A 113 -7.74 18.47 4.66
N ALA A 114 -6.84 19.31 5.17
CA ALA A 114 -5.57 19.61 4.49
C ALA A 114 -4.60 18.42 4.52
N ALA A 115 -4.74 17.55 5.53
CA ALA A 115 -3.88 16.41 5.83
C ALA A 115 -4.53 15.06 5.50
N PHE A 116 -5.82 14.93 5.79
CA PHE A 116 -6.58 13.70 5.61
C PHE A 116 -7.59 13.85 4.49
N ASP A 117 -7.62 12.87 3.60
CA ASP A 117 -8.60 12.73 2.53
C ASP A 117 -9.23 11.33 2.54
N LEU A 118 -10.08 11.04 1.55
CA LEU A 118 -10.70 9.72 1.41
C LEU A 118 -9.66 8.59 1.34
N ASN A 119 -8.50 8.87 0.76
CA ASN A 119 -7.43 7.89 0.63
C ASN A 119 -6.79 7.58 1.99
N ALA A 120 -6.68 8.57 2.89
CA ALA A 120 -6.29 8.35 4.29
C ALA A 120 -7.30 7.46 5.04
N LEU A 121 -8.61 7.62 4.80
CA LEU A 121 -9.65 6.78 5.42
C LEU A 121 -9.60 5.33 4.93
N VAL A 122 -9.37 5.12 3.63
CA VAL A 122 -9.28 3.77 3.04
C VAL A 122 -8.02 3.06 3.53
N PHE A 123 -6.84 3.65 3.30
CA PHE A 123 -5.56 2.98 3.49
C PHE A 123 -4.95 3.16 4.88
N GLY A 124 -5.53 4.04 5.70
CA GLY A 124 -4.96 4.45 6.98
C GLY A 124 -3.80 5.42 6.81
N ASP A 125 -3.61 6.26 7.81
CA ASP A 125 -2.53 7.24 7.86
C ASP A 125 -2.24 7.68 9.28
N SER A 126 -1.24 8.54 9.47
CA SER A 126 -1.09 9.31 10.68
C SER A 126 -0.59 10.72 10.36
N ALA A 127 -0.98 11.68 11.20
CA ALA A 127 -0.43 13.02 11.15
C ALA A 127 0.08 13.45 12.52
N ASN A 128 1.16 14.22 12.55
CA ASN A 128 1.63 14.86 13.77
C ASN A 128 0.95 16.22 13.92
N GLN A 129 0.40 16.50 15.10
CA GLN A 129 -0.11 17.81 15.50
C GLN A 129 0.46 18.14 16.87
N ASP A 130 1.32 19.15 16.94
CA ASP A 130 2.11 19.51 18.12
C ASP A 130 2.84 18.27 18.70
N ASN A 131 2.55 17.88 19.94
CA ASN A 131 3.11 16.71 20.62
C ASN A 131 2.23 15.45 20.51
N ARG A 132 1.26 15.42 19.60
CA ARG A 132 0.31 14.32 19.45
C ARG A 132 0.41 13.69 18.06
N VAL A 133 0.23 12.38 18.02
CA VAL A 133 0.01 11.63 16.78
C VAL A 133 -1.49 11.43 16.63
N LEU A 134 -2.03 11.79 15.48
CA LEU A 134 -3.42 11.57 15.09
C LEU A 134 -3.47 10.36 14.16
N PRO A 135 -3.78 9.15 14.66
CA PRO A 135 -3.85 7.96 13.83
C PRO A 135 -5.20 7.86 13.11
N VAL A 136 -5.15 7.47 11.84
CA VAL A 136 -6.31 7.04 11.05
C VAL A 136 -6.13 5.55 10.76
N ARG A 137 -7.03 4.74 11.32
CA ARG A 137 -7.00 3.29 11.08
C ARG A 137 -7.45 3.00 9.65
N ALA A 138 -6.74 2.10 8.96
CA ALA A 138 -7.13 1.65 7.64
C ALA A 138 -8.49 0.95 7.67
N ALA A 139 -9.38 1.32 6.74
CA ALA A 139 -10.66 0.65 6.53
C ALA A 139 -10.52 -0.68 5.78
N VAL A 140 -9.52 -0.81 4.91
CA VAL A 140 -9.24 -2.02 4.13
C VAL A 140 -8.03 -2.79 4.66
N ASN A 141 -8.19 -4.11 4.76
CA ASN A 141 -7.11 -5.06 5.01
C ASN A 141 -6.82 -5.84 3.73
N TYR A 142 -5.55 -6.17 3.53
CA TYR A 142 -5.05 -6.90 2.38
C TYR A 142 -4.54 -8.25 2.88
N SER A 143 -4.93 -9.34 2.21
CA SER A 143 -4.19 -10.60 2.33
C SER A 143 -2.86 -10.52 1.58
N ASP A 144 -2.00 -11.50 1.80
CA ASP A 144 -0.97 -11.81 0.82
C ASP A 144 -1.62 -12.13 -0.54
N ALA A 145 -0.96 -11.74 -1.62
CA ALA A 145 -1.30 -12.22 -2.94
C ALA A 145 -0.47 -13.46 -3.25
N LEU A 146 -1.09 -14.52 -3.76
CA LEU A 146 -0.44 -15.80 -4.05
C LEU A 146 -0.60 -16.14 -5.52
N SER A 147 0.46 -16.61 -6.18
CA SER A 147 0.35 -17.12 -7.55
C SER A 147 -0.61 -18.30 -7.62
N LEU A 148 -1.31 -18.43 -8.75
CA LEU A 148 -2.18 -19.59 -9.00
C LEU A 148 -1.39 -20.84 -9.41
N LEU A 149 -0.16 -20.66 -9.90
CA LEU A 149 0.75 -21.73 -10.29
C LEU A 149 2.00 -21.74 -9.41
N PRO A 150 2.72 -22.87 -9.35
CA PRO A 150 4.00 -22.96 -8.69
C PRO A 150 5.06 -21.98 -9.27
N LYS A 151 6.06 -21.66 -8.44
CA LYS A 151 7.07 -20.62 -8.65
C LYS A 151 7.90 -20.86 -9.91
N ASP A 152 8.29 -22.10 -10.17
CA ASP A 152 9.05 -22.52 -11.35
C ASP A 152 8.32 -22.20 -12.67
N GLN A 153 6.98 -22.21 -12.66
CA GLN A 153 6.15 -21.82 -13.79
C GLN A 153 5.92 -20.31 -13.87
N CYS A 154 5.99 -19.61 -12.74
CA CYS A 154 5.71 -18.17 -12.64
C CYS A 154 6.93 -17.27 -12.82
N VAL A 155 8.14 -17.81 -12.74
CA VAL A 155 9.38 -17.03 -12.63
C VAL A 155 10.34 -17.36 -13.76
N ASP A 156 10.90 -16.33 -14.40
CA ASP A 156 12.05 -16.45 -15.28
C ASP A 156 13.31 -15.98 -14.54
N GLU A 157 14.40 -16.71 -14.76
CA GLU A 157 15.73 -16.30 -14.35
C GLU A 157 16.36 -15.47 -15.46
N THR A 158 16.79 -14.25 -15.13
CA THR A 158 17.73 -13.53 -16.00
C THR A 158 19.09 -13.49 -15.33
N PHE A 159 20.03 -14.22 -15.92
CA PHE A 159 21.45 -14.05 -15.64
C PHE A 159 21.90 -12.71 -16.20
N HIS A 160 21.89 -11.66 -15.39
CA HIS A 160 22.67 -10.47 -15.72
C HIS A 160 24.15 -10.75 -15.40
N ASN A 161 24.89 -11.25 -16.41
CA ASN A 161 26.33 -11.03 -16.49
C ASN A 161 26.58 -9.52 -16.71
N ARG A 162 26.44 -8.72 -15.66
CA ARG A 162 26.90 -7.32 -15.64
C ARG A 162 27.81 -7.12 -14.45
N ALA A 163 28.99 -7.75 -14.54
CA ALA A 163 30.16 -7.40 -13.77
C ALA A 163 31.20 -6.78 -14.71
N MET A 164 30.84 -5.72 -15.42
CA MET A 164 31.80 -4.79 -16.03
C MET A 164 31.13 -3.42 -16.19
N GLU A 165 31.15 -2.65 -15.11
CA GLU A 165 31.14 -1.20 -15.19
C GLU A 165 32.20 -0.75 -14.16
N ASP A 166 33.35 -0.30 -14.69
CA ASP A 166 34.49 0.35 -14.03
C ASP A 166 34.76 0.05 -12.53
N GLY A 167 35.43 -1.09 -12.27
CA GLY A 167 36.52 -1.14 -11.28
C GLY A 167 36.17 -1.19 -9.79
N THR A 168 34.91 -1.19 -9.37
CA THR A 168 34.55 -1.06 -7.92
C THR A 168 34.27 -2.36 -7.17
N LEU A 169 34.43 -3.54 -7.78
CA LEU A 169 34.06 -4.84 -7.16
C LEU A 169 35.25 -5.79 -6.93
N PHE A 170 36.49 -5.35 -7.20
CA PHE A 170 37.68 -6.14 -6.90
C PHE A 170 38.09 -5.98 -5.44
N ASP A 171 38.05 -7.07 -4.68
CA ASP A 171 38.61 -7.10 -3.34
C ASP A 171 40.13 -7.29 -3.44
N ALA A 172 40.87 -6.25 -3.10
CA ALA A 172 42.33 -6.24 -3.14
C ALA A 172 42.97 -7.20 -2.12
N GLU A 173 42.27 -7.55 -1.04
CA GLU A 173 42.79 -8.45 0.00
C GLU A 173 42.70 -9.91 -0.44
N SER A 174 41.56 -10.32 -1.01
CA SER A 174 41.35 -11.69 -1.50
C SER A 174 41.73 -11.91 -2.97
N LYS A 175 42.09 -10.85 -3.72
CA LYS A 175 42.36 -10.84 -5.17
C LYS A 175 41.23 -11.47 -6.01
N LYS A 176 40.00 -11.37 -5.54
CA LYS A 176 38.81 -11.90 -6.22
C LYS A 176 37.83 -10.77 -6.49
N ASN A 177 37.04 -10.91 -7.55
CA ASN A 177 35.86 -10.08 -7.72
C ASN A 177 34.81 -10.51 -6.68
N SER A 178 34.05 -9.57 -6.16
CA SER A 178 32.90 -9.87 -5.31
C SER A 178 31.92 -10.78 -6.07
N ASP A 179 31.75 -12.01 -5.58
CA ASP A 179 30.84 -13.04 -6.13
C ASP A 179 29.36 -12.78 -5.79
N ASN A 180 28.96 -11.56 -5.43
CA ASN A 180 27.56 -11.21 -5.20
C ASN A 180 26.77 -11.09 -6.53
N LEU A 181 26.90 -12.12 -7.38
CA LEU A 181 25.95 -12.41 -8.45
C LEU A 181 24.65 -12.89 -7.79
N PHE A 182 23.75 -11.96 -7.52
CA PHE A 182 22.38 -12.31 -7.17
C PHE A 182 21.69 -12.80 -8.46
N THR A 183 21.40 -14.10 -8.54
CA THR A 183 20.50 -14.63 -9.57
C THR A 183 19.17 -13.90 -9.45
N ARG A 184 18.78 -13.20 -10.52
CA ARG A 184 17.56 -12.40 -10.49
C ARG A 184 16.36 -13.15 -10.99
N HIS A 185 15.36 -13.27 -10.12
CA HIS A 185 14.10 -13.91 -10.41
C HIS A 185 13.05 -12.85 -10.72
N PHE A 186 12.43 -12.94 -11.90
CA PHE A 186 11.37 -12.05 -12.33
C PHE A 186 10.09 -12.85 -12.55
N ILE A 187 8.97 -12.35 -12.04
CA ILE A 187 7.66 -12.94 -12.31
C ILE A 187 7.31 -12.66 -13.77
N LYS A 188 6.96 -13.71 -14.51
CA LYS A 188 6.66 -13.64 -15.95
C LYS A 188 5.37 -12.86 -16.19
N PRO A 189 5.29 -12.09 -17.29
CA PRO A 189 4.03 -11.58 -17.78
C PRO A 189 2.99 -12.71 -17.96
N GLY A 190 1.73 -12.43 -17.66
CA GLY A 190 0.62 -13.40 -17.66
C GLY A 190 0.48 -14.21 -16.37
N THR A 191 1.42 -14.10 -15.42
CA THR A 191 1.27 -14.74 -14.10
C THR A 191 0.07 -14.16 -13.37
N LEU A 192 -0.85 -15.03 -12.95
CA LEU A 192 -2.03 -14.67 -12.18
C LEU A 192 -1.79 -14.90 -10.69
N MET A 193 -2.24 -13.95 -9.87
CA MET A 193 -2.20 -14.03 -8.42
C MET A 193 -3.57 -13.74 -7.82
N VAL A 194 -3.98 -14.51 -6.82
CA VAL A 194 -5.20 -14.27 -6.05
C VAL A 194 -4.90 -13.44 -4.81
N GLN A 195 -5.72 -12.43 -4.52
CA GLN A 195 -5.65 -11.63 -3.30
C GLN A 195 -7.05 -11.32 -2.79
N VAL A 196 -7.22 -11.23 -1.48
CA VAL A 196 -8.48 -10.82 -0.84
C VAL A 196 -8.29 -9.47 -0.16
N LEU A 197 -9.18 -8.53 -0.46
CA LEU A 197 -9.33 -7.27 0.26
C LEU A 197 -10.57 -7.33 1.12
N SER A 198 -10.48 -6.94 2.39
CA SER A 198 -11.64 -6.95 3.28
C SER A 198 -11.80 -5.66 4.06
N THR A 199 -13.03 -5.16 4.17
CA THR A 199 -13.36 -4.09 5.11
C THR A 199 -13.49 -4.66 6.51
N ARG A 200 -13.05 -3.90 7.51
CA ARG A 200 -13.12 -4.27 8.92
C ARG A 200 -14.44 -3.87 9.57
#